data_AF-A0A379V0V3-F1
#
_entry.id   AF-A0A379V0V3-F1
#
_cell.length_a   1.000
_cell.length_b   1.000
_cell.length_c   1.000
_cell.angle_alpha   90.00
_cell.angle_beta   90.00
_cell.angle_gamma   90.00
#
_symmetry.space_group_name_H-M   'P 1'
#
loop_
_entity.id
_entity.type
_entity.pdbx_description
1 polymer ?
#
loop_
_entity_poly.entity_id
_entity_poly.type
_entity_poly.pdbx_seq_one_letter_code
_entity_poly.pdbx_strand_id
1 'polypeptide(L)'
;MTMKNDKAWIGDLLGGPLMSRESRIIAELMLTNPDEQTWQEQIVGHNILQASSANTAKRYATTIKLRLNTLDKVAWSLIAEGSERERQQLLFVALILHSPVVKDFLADVVNDLRRQFKEKLPMDSWMSS
;
A
#
# COMPACT_ATOMS: atom_id res chain seq x y z
N MET A 1 -25.97 6.57 -9.08
CA MET A 1 -24.89 7.30 -8.39
C MET A 1 -23.83 7.59 -9.43
N THR A 2 -23.64 8.85 -9.81
CA THR A 2 -22.81 9.23 -10.97
C THR A 2 -21.35 9.04 -10.60
N MET A 3 -20.69 8.01 -11.14
CA MET A 3 -19.25 7.81 -10.98
C MET A 3 -18.51 9.01 -11.57
N LYS A 4 -17.95 9.87 -10.70
CA LYS A 4 -17.07 10.95 -11.13
C LYS A 4 -15.72 10.33 -11.50
N ASN A 5 -15.42 10.45 -12.79
CA ASN A 5 -14.20 10.00 -13.45
C ASN A 5 -13.02 10.89 -13.04
N ASP A 6 -12.39 10.58 -11.91
CA ASP A 6 -11.26 11.34 -11.38
C ASP A 6 -9.98 10.50 -11.53
N LYS A 7 -9.01 11.02 -12.29
CA LYS A 7 -7.74 10.34 -12.60
C LYS A 7 -6.90 9.97 -11.36
N ALA A 8 -7.23 10.51 -10.19
CA ALA A 8 -6.62 10.18 -8.91
C ALA A 8 -6.95 8.74 -8.43
N TRP A 9 -8.05 8.15 -8.90
CA TRP A 9 -8.63 6.91 -8.36
C TRP A 9 -7.85 5.66 -8.76
N ILE A 10 -7.17 5.71 -9.90
CA ILE A 10 -6.44 4.58 -10.48
C ILE A 10 -4.94 4.64 -10.13
N GLY A 11 -4.39 5.84 -9.91
CA GLY A 11 -2.95 6.05 -9.66
C GLY A 11 -2.39 5.26 -8.48
N ASP A 12 -3.20 5.07 -7.43
CA ASP A 12 -2.82 4.35 -6.21
C ASP A 12 -2.67 2.84 -6.39
N LEU A 13 -3.50 2.25 -7.25
CA LEU A 13 -3.48 0.83 -7.57
C LEU A 13 -2.41 0.52 -8.63
N LEU A 14 -2.06 1.50 -9.47
CA LEU A 14 -0.97 1.41 -10.45
C LEU A 14 0.43 1.41 -9.81
N GLY A 15 0.55 1.80 -8.53
CA GLY A 15 1.81 1.76 -7.80
C GLY A 15 2.38 0.35 -7.61
N GLY A 16 1.52 -0.68 -7.70
CA GLY A 16 1.86 -2.11 -7.59
C GLY A 16 1.24 -2.79 -6.35
N PRO A 17 1.52 -4.10 -6.15
CA PRO A 17 0.94 -4.92 -5.06
C PRO A 17 1.36 -4.41 -3.66
N LEU A 18 1.08 -5.16 -2.59
CA LEU A 18 1.48 -4.75 -1.23
C LEU A 18 2.99 -4.60 -1.06
N MET A 19 3.82 -5.24 -1.91
CA MET A 19 5.28 -5.13 -1.88
C MET A 19 5.85 -5.39 -0.46
N SER A 20 5.56 -6.57 0.12
CA SER A 20 5.82 -6.87 1.54
C SER A 20 7.29 -6.62 1.93
N ARG A 21 8.24 -7.07 1.10
CA ARG A 21 9.68 -6.93 1.34
C ARG A 21 10.09 -5.45 1.29
N GLU A 22 9.73 -4.76 0.21
CA GLU A 22 10.09 -3.36 0.00
C GLU A 22 9.46 -2.50 1.10
N SER A 23 8.22 -2.80 1.51
CA SER A 23 7.53 -2.09 2.59
C SER A 23 8.21 -2.26 3.93
N ARG A 24 8.79 -3.44 4.22
CA ARG A 24 9.62 -3.64 5.41
C ARG A 24 10.82 -2.71 5.39
N ILE A 25 11.57 -2.70 4.29
CA ILE A 25 12.79 -1.90 4.11
C ILE A 25 12.47 -0.39 4.21
N ILE A 26 11.35 0.05 3.63
CA ILE A 26 10.90 1.44 3.73
C ILE A 26 10.49 1.79 5.16
N ALA A 27 9.80 0.90 5.88
CA ALA A 27 9.44 1.12 7.28
C ALA A 27 10.67 1.23 8.18
N GLU A 28 11.66 0.35 8.01
CA GLU A 28 12.97 0.40 8.67
C GLU A 28 13.64 1.77 8.43
N LEU A 29 13.69 2.23 7.18
CA LEU A 29 14.23 3.54 6.83
C LEU A 29 13.42 4.68 7.47
N MET A 30 12.09 4.66 7.40
CA MET A 30 11.23 5.70 7.99
C MET A 30 11.40 5.82 9.52
N LEU A 31 11.62 4.71 10.22
CA LEU A 31 11.86 4.71 11.67
C LEU A 31 13.12 5.49 12.07
N THR A 32 14.13 5.55 11.18
CA THR A 32 15.33 6.37 11.39
C THR A 32 15.10 7.88 11.24
N ASN A 33 13.90 8.30 10.80
CA ASN A 33 13.54 9.69 10.46
C ASN A 33 14.57 10.38 9.54
N PRO A 34 14.84 9.82 8.35
CA PRO A 34 15.85 10.35 7.44
C PRO A 34 15.41 11.71 6.90
N ASP A 35 16.38 12.59 6.67
CA ASP A 35 16.16 13.78 5.85
C ASP A 35 16.06 13.40 4.35
N GLU A 36 15.73 14.38 3.51
CA GLU A 36 15.52 14.14 2.08
C GLU A 36 16.80 13.67 1.38
N GLN A 37 17.96 14.17 1.81
CA GLN A 37 19.25 13.76 1.26
C GLN A 37 19.54 12.29 1.56
N THR A 38 19.39 11.88 2.83
CA THR A 38 19.55 10.50 3.27
C THR A 38 18.53 9.60 2.58
N TRP A 39 17.27 10.03 2.47
CA TRP A 39 16.24 9.30 1.75
C TRP A 39 16.65 9.04 0.30
N GLN A 40 17.07 10.09 -0.42
CA GLN A 40 17.45 9.96 -1.82
C GLN A 40 18.70 9.08 -2.01
N GLU A 41 19.70 9.21 -1.14
CA GLU A 41 20.91 8.38 -1.18
C GLU A 41 20.57 6.91 -0.93
N GLN A 42 19.75 6.60 0.07
CA GLN A 42 19.34 5.22 0.36
C GLN A 42 18.51 4.61 -0.77
N ILE A 43 17.53 5.35 -1.30
CA ILE A 43 16.63 4.83 -2.34
C ILE A 43 17.31 4.71 -3.72
N VAL A 44 18.13 5.70 -4.11
CA VAL A 44 18.68 5.79 -5.47
C VAL A 44 20.16 5.44 -5.51
N GLY A 45 20.96 5.99 -4.59
CA GLY A 45 22.40 5.75 -4.52
C GLY A 45 22.72 4.31 -4.15
N HIS A 46 22.17 3.84 -3.02
CA HIS A 46 22.36 2.47 -2.55
C HIS A 46 21.36 1.46 -3.11
N ASN A 47 20.26 1.92 -3.72
CA ASN A 47 19.19 1.07 -4.25
C ASN A 47 18.76 -0.02 -3.25
N ILE A 48 18.45 0.36 -2.00
CA ILE A 48 18.10 -0.59 -0.93
C ILE A 48 16.90 -1.50 -1.30
N LEU A 49 16.05 -1.05 -2.22
CA LEU A 49 14.91 -1.81 -2.73
C LEU A 49 15.32 -2.88 -3.75
N GLN A 50 16.55 -2.82 -4.28
CA GLN A 50 17.06 -3.64 -5.37
C GLN A 50 16.18 -3.57 -6.62
N ALA A 51 15.69 -2.36 -6.93
CA ALA A 51 14.84 -2.14 -8.09
C ALA A 51 15.64 -2.14 -9.39
N SER A 52 14.98 -2.47 -10.50
CA SER A 52 15.58 -2.55 -11.84
C SER A 52 16.09 -1.23 -12.40
N SER A 53 15.62 -0.10 -11.85
CA SER A 53 16.06 1.23 -12.23
C SER A 53 15.82 2.23 -11.10
N ALA A 54 16.50 3.37 -11.14
CA ALA A 54 16.27 4.48 -10.23
C ALA A 54 14.81 4.99 -10.27
N ASN A 55 14.19 5.03 -11.45
CA ASN A 55 12.78 5.43 -11.57
C ASN A 55 11.85 4.42 -10.90
N THR A 56 12.13 3.12 -11.04
CA THR A 56 11.37 2.07 -10.35
C THR A 56 11.53 2.21 -8.84
N ALA A 57 12.76 2.40 -8.34
CA ALA A 57 13.04 2.58 -6.91
C ALA A 57 12.27 3.77 -6.34
N LYS A 58 12.35 4.94 -7.00
CA LYS A 58 11.60 6.14 -6.61
C LYS A 58 10.10 5.89 -6.58
N ARG A 59 9.54 5.26 -7.63
CA ARG A 59 8.10 4.97 -7.70
C ARG A 59 7.64 4.05 -6.57
N TYR A 60 8.38 2.99 -6.28
CA TYR A 60 8.07 2.07 -5.18
C TYR A 60 8.17 2.77 -3.83
N ALA A 61 9.27 3.47 -3.57
CA ALA A 61 9.50 4.19 -2.33
C ALA A 61 8.40 5.23 -2.07
N THR A 62 8.02 6.03 -3.08
CA THR A 62 6.95 7.02 -2.96
C THR A 62 5.61 6.35 -2.68
N THR A 63 5.24 5.32 -3.45
CA THR A 63 3.96 4.60 -3.27
C THR A 63 3.85 4.02 -1.86
N ILE A 64 4.90 3.36 -1.39
CA ILE A 64 4.94 2.73 -0.08
C ILE A 64 4.91 3.79 1.02
N LYS A 65 5.75 4.83 0.94
CA LYS A 65 5.79 5.93 1.93
C LYS A 65 4.43 6.60 2.09
N LEU A 66 3.73 6.85 0.98
CA LEU A 66 2.38 7.41 0.97
C LEU A 66 1.39 6.51 1.73
N ARG A 67 1.37 5.20 1.46
CA ARG A 67 0.53 4.24 2.19
C ARG A 67 0.89 4.19 3.68
N LEU A 68 2.18 4.08 4.02
CA LEU A 68 2.63 3.96 5.41
C LEU A 68 2.40 5.22 6.23
N ASN A 69 2.42 6.41 5.63
CA ASN A 69 2.10 7.67 6.31
C ASN A 69 0.66 7.75 6.84
N THR A 70 -0.23 6.83 6.44
CA THR A 70 -1.58 6.69 7.05
C THR A 70 -1.57 5.97 8.39
N LEU A 71 -0.44 5.37 8.77
CA LEU A 71 -0.25 4.61 10.00
C LEU A 71 0.71 5.34 10.96
N ASP A 72 0.64 4.98 12.24
CA ASP A 72 1.54 5.53 13.26
C ASP A 72 2.89 4.78 13.34
N LYS A 73 3.80 5.31 14.17
CA LYS A 73 5.14 4.71 14.35
C LYS A 73 5.09 3.29 14.93
N VAL A 74 4.08 2.95 15.73
CA VAL A 74 3.93 1.59 16.29
C VAL A 74 3.63 0.60 15.16
N ALA A 75 2.75 0.95 14.25
CA ALA A 75 2.47 0.16 13.06
C ALA A 75 3.69 0.06 12.13
N TRP A 76 4.50 1.12 11.99
CA TRP A 76 5.76 1.04 11.23
C TRP A 76 6.73 0.03 11.83
N SER A 77 6.89 0.00 13.17
CA SER A 77 7.69 -1.01 13.87
C SER A 77 7.17 -2.43 13.62
N LEU A 78 5.86 -2.65 13.68
CA LEU A 78 5.27 -3.96 13.36
C LEU A 78 5.48 -4.36 11.90
N ILE A 79 5.47 -3.40 10.98
CA ILE A 79 5.80 -3.66 9.57
C ILE A 79 7.27 -4.03 9.41
N ALA A 80 8.18 -3.36 10.12
CA ALA A 80 9.62 -3.63 10.04
C ALA A 80 10.00 -4.97 10.69
N GLU A 81 9.49 -5.24 11.89
CA GLU A 81 10.01 -6.30 12.79
C GLU A 81 9.03 -7.44 13.04
N GLY A 82 7.74 -7.22 12.78
CA GLY A 82 6.69 -8.22 12.98
C GLY A 82 6.73 -9.35 11.96
N SER A 83 5.85 -10.34 12.18
CA SER A 83 5.66 -11.47 11.29
C SER A 83 5.15 -11.02 9.92
N GLU A 84 5.38 -11.86 8.88
CA GLU A 84 4.83 -11.59 7.54
C GLU A 84 3.30 -11.43 7.55
N ARG A 85 2.60 -12.14 8.44
CA ARG A 85 1.15 -12.02 8.58
C ARG A 85 0.74 -10.64 9.09
N GLU A 86 1.36 -10.17 10.17
CA GLU A 86 1.10 -8.84 10.73
C GLU A 86 1.42 -7.76 9.71
N ARG A 87 2.55 -7.90 9.01
CA ARG A 87 2.93 -6.97 7.95
C ARG A 87 1.89 -6.92 6.84
N GLN A 88 1.49 -8.06 6.28
CA GLN A 88 0.48 -8.10 5.22
C GLN A 88 -0.84 -7.48 5.64
N GLN A 89 -1.29 -7.75 6.86
CA GLN A 89 -2.52 -7.17 7.41
C GLN A 89 -2.42 -5.64 7.53
N LEU A 90 -1.32 -5.12 8.07
CA LEU A 90 -1.09 -3.68 8.20
C LEU A 90 -0.92 -2.99 6.84
N LEU A 91 -0.24 -3.61 5.88
CA LEU A 91 -0.13 -3.08 4.52
C LEU A 91 -1.47 -3.05 3.81
N PHE A 92 -2.33 -4.03 4.06
CA PHE A 92 -3.70 -4.02 3.55
C PHE A 92 -4.52 -2.89 4.19
N VAL A 93 -4.43 -2.69 5.51
CA VAL A 93 -5.06 -1.55 6.19
C VAL A 93 -4.55 -0.22 5.64
N ALA A 94 -3.24 -0.06 5.45
CA ALA A 94 -2.64 1.14 4.86
C ALA A 94 -3.16 1.41 3.45
N LEU A 95 -3.29 0.37 2.62
CA LEU A 95 -3.87 0.47 1.28
C LEU A 95 -5.32 0.97 1.33
N ILE A 96 -6.13 0.44 2.24
CA ILE A 96 -7.54 0.84 2.42
C ILE A 96 -7.64 2.29 2.89
N LEU A 97 -6.82 2.68 3.87
CA LEU A 97 -6.82 4.04 4.40
C LEU A 97 -6.34 5.06 3.37
N HIS A 98 -5.38 4.68 2.55
CA HIS A 98 -4.82 5.55 1.51
C HIS A 98 -5.73 5.64 0.27
N SER A 99 -6.47 4.58 -0.06
CA SER A 99 -7.32 4.51 -1.25
C SER A 99 -8.81 4.52 -0.90
N PRO A 100 -9.50 5.68 -1.04
CA PRO A 100 -10.96 5.77 -0.86
C PRO A 100 -11.73 4.75 -1.70
N VAL A 101 -11.24 4.43 -2.90
CA VAL A 101 -11.85 3.45 -3.80
C VAL A 101 -11.87 2.05 -3.21
N VAL A 102 -10.73 1.63 -2.63
CA VAL A 102 -10.62 0.32 -1.98
C VAL A 102 -11.48 0.29 -0.72
N LYS A 103 -11.53 1.39 0.02
CA LYS A 103 -12.40 1.53 1.19
C LYS A 103 -13.88 1.40 0.83
N ASP A 104 -14.33 2.09 -0.21
CA ASP A 104 -15.72 2.07 -0.67
C ASP A 104 -16.09 0.69 -1.23
N PHE A 105 -15.20 0.08 -2.05
CA PHE A 105 -15.39 -1.29 -2.54
C PHE A 105 -15.50 -2.32 -1.41
N LEU A 106 -14.68 -2.24 -0.37
CA LEU A 106 -14.78 -3.14 0.78
C LEU A 106 -16.06 -2.90 1.59
N ALA A 107 -16.46 -1.64 1.75
CA ALA A 107 -17.65 -1.28 2.50
C ALA A 107 -18.92 -1.81 1.82
N ASP A 108 -18.99 -1.69 0.49
CA ASP A 108 -20.19 -1.99 -0.29
C ASP A 108 -20.23 -3.44 -0.78
N VAL A 109 -19.12 -3.99 -1.30
CA VAL A 109 -19.11 -5.29 -1.97
C VAL A 109 -18.72 -6.43 -1.01
N VAL A 110 -17.68 -6.23 -0.19
CA VAL A 110 -17.18 -7.32 0.68
C VAL A 110 -18.08 -7.55 1.89
N ASN A 111 -18.64 -6.50 2.49
CA ASN A 111 -19.60 -6.68 3.58
C ASN A 111 -20.89 -7.36 3.12
N ASP A 112 -21.38 -7.04 1.92
CA ASP A 112 -22.56 -7.68 1.35
C ASP A 112 -22.30 -9.14 0.98
N LEU A 113 -21.14 -9.47 0.41
CA LEU A 113 -20.77 -10.86 0.12
C LEU A 113 -20.55 -11.69 1.39
N ARG A 114 -19.99 -11.08 2.44
CA ARG A 114 -19.86 -11.71 3.76
C ARG A 114 -21.23 -11.97 4.39
N ARG A 115 -22.18 -11.04 4.27
CA ARG A 115 -23.59 -11.25 4.70
C ARG A 115 -24.27 -12.38 3.92
N GLN A 116 -23.89 -12.57 2.67
CA GLN A 116 -24.40 -13.64 1.80
C GLN A 116 -23.66 -14.98 1.97
N PHE A 117 -22.70 -15.10 2.91
CA PHE A 117 -21.91 -16.32 3.18
C PHE A 117 -21.26 -16.94 1.94
N LYS A 118 -20.88 -16.12 0.95
CA LYS A 118 -20.16 -16.60 -0.23
C LYS A 118 -18.67 -16.65 0.06
N GLU A 119 -18.08 -17.85 0.00
CA GLU A 119 -16.64 -18.07 0.28
C GLU A 119 -15.69 -17.55 -0.81
N LYS A 120 -16.20 -17.24 -2.01
CA LYS A 120 -15.39 -16.78 -3.15
C LYS A 120 -16.01 -15.53 -3.76
N LEU A 121 -15.16 -14.54 -4.08
CA LEU A 121 -15.54 -13.39 -4.90
C LEU A 121 -15.61 -13.83 -6.37
N PRO A 122 -16.79 -13.76 -7.01
CA PRO A 122 -16.92 -13.97 -8.45
C PRO A 122 -16.11 -12.91 -9.22
N MET A 123 -15.48 -13.30 -10.33
CA MET A 123 -14.53 -12.45 -11.09
C MET A 123 -15.16 -11.16 -11.65
N ASP A 124 -16.49 -11.16 -11.81
CA ASP A 124 -17.33 -10.06 -12.28
C ASP A 124 -17.72 -9.05 -11.19
N SER A 125 -17.40 -9.30 -9.92
CA SER A 125 -17.76 -8.41 -8.80
C SER A 125 -17.15 -7.01 -8.89
N TRP A 126 -16.07 -6.86 -9.65
CA TRP A 126 -15.43 -5.58 -9.94
C TRP A 126 -16.19 -4.75 -11.00
N MET A 127 -16.95 -5.42 -11.87
CA MET A 127 -17.68 -4.79 -12.97
C MET A 127 -19.06 -4.27 -12.54
N SER A 128 -19.55 -4.71 -11.38
CA SER A 128 -20.86 -4.33 -10.81
C SER A 128 -20.80 -3.16 -9.82
N SER A 129 -19.60 -2.68 -9.49
CA SER A 129 -19.35 -1.52 -8.63
C SER A 129 -19.24 -0.21 -9.42
#